data_AF-A0A3N4JHP6-F1
#
_entry.id   AF-A0A3N4JHP6-F1
#
_cell.length_a   1.000
_cell.length_b   1.000
_cell.length_c   1.000
_cell.angle_alpha   90.00
_cell.angle_beta   90.00
_cell.angle_gamma   90.00
#
_symmetry.space_group_name_H-M   'P 1'
#
loop_
_entity.id
_entity.type
_entity.pdbx_description
1 polymer ?
#
loop_
_entity_poly.entity_id
_entity_poly.type
_entity_poly.pdbx_seq_one_letter_code
_entity_poly.pdbx_strand_id
1 'polypeptide(L)'
;MSTGWDITFPFFTPTDASGLGLPVSIVHQSLLDSKKWQTLEAAADRTILRMFPRLANPPNFDRHPMNTTQFYVYRGMVSPQEAGEGGNSIVFLGQVGAAQSFQIAETQSIWAAAYLMGKLKMPSVEEMETDIALTNAWRRRRYLSAGERKPTFMHDELAYVSMLLRDLGINYKRKGGGLKELFQPYCNKDYRGMLEEWRRMQKGKEQEEMEQGYEASPTFSSRTAVV
;
A
#
# COMPACT_ATOMS: atom_id res chain seq x y z
N MET A 1 -22.99 7.06 -11.76
CA MET A 1 -22.08 8.23 -11.73
C MET A 1 -21.12 8.10 -12.89
N SER A 2 -21.26 8.96 -13.90
CA SER A 2 -20.43 9.00 -15.10
C SER A 2 -19.51 10.20 -14.96
N THR A 3 -18.26 10.00 -14.54
CA THR A 3 -17.29 11.08 -14.33
C THR A 3 -16.21 11.14 -15.41
N GLY A 4 -16.30 10.32 -16.47
CA GLY A 4 -15.26 10.30 -17.51
C GLY A 4 -13.85 9.99 -16.97
N TRP A 5 -13.77 9.33 -15.80
CA TRP A 5 -12.51 9.07 -15.12
C TRP A 5 -11.64 8.13 -15.95
N ASP A 6 -10.53 8.68 -16.45
CA ASP A 6 -9.48 7.93 -17.10
C ASP A 6 -8.48 7.41 -16.06
N ILE A 7 -8.04 6.17 -16.22
CA ILE A 7 -7.03 5.53 -15.37
C ILE A 7 -5.61 5.84 -15.84
N THR A 8 -5.46 6.55 -16.96
CA THR A 8 -4.16 7.01 -17.46
C THR A 8 -3.76 8.36 -16.85
N PHE A 9 -2.46 8.61 -16.84
CA PHE A 9 -1.85 9.79 -16.23
C PHE A 9 -1.17 10.61 -17.33
N PRO A 10 -1.89 11.53 -18.02
CA PRO A 10 -1.42 12.16 -19.26
C PRO A 10 -0.23 13.10 -19.08
N PHE A 11 0.13 13.41 -17.84
CA PHE A 11 1.28 14.24 -17.49
C PHE A 11 2.60 13.46 -17.40
N PHE A 12 2.57 12.12 -17.44
CA PHE A 12 3.76 11.29 -17.56
C PHE A 12 3.92 10.76 -18.98
N THR A 13 5.16 10.62 -19.43
CA THR A 13 5.42 9.84 -20.65
C THR A 13 5.06 8.37 -20.40
N PRO A 14 4.74 7.57 -21.43
CA PRO A 14 4.46 6.15 -21.23
C PRO A 14 5.60 5.40 -20.52
N THR A 15 6.86 5.80 -20.77
CA THR A 15 8.03 5.23 -20.09
C THR A 15 8.03 5.58 -18.61
N ASP A 16 7.82 6.86 -18.25
CA ASP A 16 7.80 7.29 -16.84
C ASP A 16 6.61 6.67 -16.09
N ALA A 17 5.43 6.65 -16.72
CA ALA A 17 4.24 6.02 -16.15
C ALA A 17 4.47 4.53 -15.87
N SER A 18 5.08 3.81 -16.83
CA SER A 18 5.44 2.40 -16.63
C SER A 18 6.45 2.21 -15.50
N GLY A 19 7.49 3.05 -15.43
CA GLY A 19 8.48 3.03 -14.35
C GLY A 19 7.89 3.35 -12.97
N LEU A 20 6.85 4.18 -12.93
CA LEU A 20 6.08 4.49 -11.72
C LEU A 20 5.02 3.44 -11.38
N GLY A 21 4.89 2.38 -12.18
CA GLY A 21 3.88 1.34 -11.99
C GLY A 21 2.45 1.78 -12.29
N LEU A 22 2.29 2.88 -13.04
CA LEU A 22 0.98 3.40 -13.45
C LEU A 22 0.49 2.67 -14.72
N PRO A 23 -0.84 2.64 -14.95
CA PRO A 23 -1.39 2.05 -16.16
C PRO A 23 -0.90 2.75 -17.42
N VAL A 24 -0.41 1.97 -18.38
CA VAL A 24 -0.05 2.42 -19.73
C VAL A 24 -0.78 1.57 -20.75
N SER A 25 -0.97 2.09 -21.96
CA SER A 25 -1.49 1.28 -23.07
C SER A 25 -0.64 0.03 -23.25
N ILE A 26 -1.27 -1.13 -23.50
CA ILE A 26 -0.56 -2.41 -23.71
C ILE A 26 0.44 -2.30 -24.87
N VAL A 27 0.17 -1.42 -25.85
CA VAL A 27 1.07 -1.14 -26.99
C VAL A 27 2.40 -0.52 -26.55
N HIS A 28 2.42 0.20 -25.42
CA HIS A 28 3.61 0.84 -24.88
C HIS A 28 4.30 0.01 -23.79
N GLN A 29 3.75 -1.15 -23.43
CA GLN A 29 4.36 -2.02 -22.42
C GLN A 29 5.62 -2.71 -23.00
N SER A 30 6.72 -2.66 -22.26
CA SER A 30 7.93 -3.39 -22.64
C SER A 30 7.71 -4.90 -22.59
N LEU A 31 8.34 -5.66 -23.50
CA LEU A 31 8.25 -7.14 -23.49
C LEU A 31 8.80 -7.74 -22.20
N LEU A 32 9.82 -7.11 -21.62
CA LEU A 32 10.44 -7.55 -20.38
C LEU A 32 9.47 -7.39 -19.20
N ASP A 33 8.84 -6.22 -19.06
CA ASP A 33 7.84 -5.98 -18.00
C ASP A 33 6.62 -6.86 -18.18
N SER A 34 6.15 -7.02 -19.42
CA SER A 34 5.02 -7.90 -19.71
C SER A 34 5.31 -9.33 -19.25
N LYS A 35 6.49 -9.88 -19.59
CA LYS A 35 6.89 -11.23 -19.17
C LYS A 35 7.06 -11.34 -17.64
N LYS A 36 7.64 -10.32 -17.01
CA LYS A 36 7.80 -10.26 -15.55
C LYS A 36 6.44 -10.33 -14.86
N TRP A 37 5.54 -9.41 -15.19
CA TRP A 37 4.22 -9.32 -14.55
C TRP A 37 3.34 -10.51 -14.86
N GLN A 38 3.37 -11.06 -16.08
CA GLN A 38 2.66 -12.31 -16.39
C GLN A 38 3.11 -13.46 -15.48
N THR A 39 4.41 -13.57 -15.21
CA THR A 39 4.95 -14.61 -14.33
C THR A 39 4.49 -14.42 -12.88
N LEU A 40 4.61 -13.19 -12.35
CA LEU A 40 4.19 -12.84 -11.00
C LEU A 40 2.69 -13.02 -10.80
N GLU A 41 1.87 -12.53 -11.73
CA GLU A 41 0.42 -12.63 -11.67
C GLU A 41 -0.07 -14.08 -11.79
N ALA A 42 0.58 -14.92 -12.61
CA ALA A 42 0.25 -16.34 -12.68
C ALA A 42 0.59 -17.08 -11.38
N ALA A 43 1.72 -16.75 -10.73
CA ALA A 43 2.08 -17.30 -9.43
C ALA A 43 1.12 -16.84 -8.32
N ALA A 44 0.76 -15.56 -8.33
CA ALA A 44 -0.23 -15.00 -7.42
C ALA A 44 -1.61 -15.65 -7.61
N ASP A 45 -2.07 -15.83 -8.85
CA ASP A 45 -3.37 -16.45 -9.14
C ASP A 45 -3.44 -17.89 -8.62
N ARG A 46 -2.39 -18.70 -8.84
CA ARG A 46 -2.29 -20.04 -8.23
C ARG A 46 -2.37 -20.01 -6.71
N THR A 47 -1.72 -19.02 -6.09
CA THR A 47 -1.75 -18.85 -4.63
C THR A 47 -3.14 -18.51 -4.13
N ILE A 48 -3.83 -17.57 -4.78
CA ILE A 48 -5.22 -17.19 -4.45
C ILE A 48 -6.16 -18.37 -4.62
N LEU A 49 -6.06 -19.14 -5.70
CA LEU A 49 -6.92 -20.31 -5.93
C LEU A 49 -6.68 -21.43 -4.91
N ARG A 50 -5.44 -21.62 -4.46
CA ARG A 50 -5.12 -22.57 -3.39
C ARG A 50 -5.76 -22.15 -2.06
N MET A 51 -5.74 -20.85 -1.74
CA MET A 51 -6.35 -20.31 -0.51
C MET A 51 -7.88 -20.26 -0.60
N PHE A 52 -8.42 -19.98 -1.79
CA PHE A 52 -9.85 -19.77 -2.02
C PHE A 52 -10.34 -20.54 -3.25
N PRO A 53 -10.49 -21.88 -3.17
CA PRO A 53 -10.86 -22.72 -4.31
C PRO A 53 -12.19 -22.33 -4.96
N ARG A 54 -13.12 -21.74 -4.20
CA ARG A 54 -14.40 -21.24 -4.73
C ARG A 54 -14.25 -20.15 -5.80
N LEU A 55 -13.12 -19.43 -5.82
CA LEU A 55 -12.85 -18.39 -6.81
C LEU A 55 -12.35 -18.94 -8.17
N ALA A 56 -12.14 -20.27 -8.28
CA ALA A 56 -11.75 -20.91 -9.53
C ALA A 56 -12.83 -20.76 -10.62
N ASN A 57 -14.09 -20.80 -10.22
CA ASN A 57 -15.25 -20.78 -11.11
C ASN A 57 -16.09 -19.52 -10.84
N PRO A 58 -15.76 -18.37 -11.45
CA PRO A 58 -16.57 -17.16 -11.30
C PRO A 58 -17.95 -17.33 -11.97
N PRO A 59 -18.99 -16.62 -11.50
CA PRO A 59 -20.24 -16.54 -12.23
C PRO A 59 -20.03 -15.91 -13.61
N ASN A 60 -20.99 -16.04 -14.53
CA ASN A 60 -20.92 -15.31 -15.79
C ASN A 60 -20.97 -13.80 -15.52
N PHE A 61 -20.11 -13.03 -16.17
CA PHE A 61 -20.03 -11.58 -16.04
C PHE A 61 -19.52 -10.95 -17.33
N ASP A 62 -19.94 -9.71 -17.57
CA ASP A 62 -19.48 -8.95 -18.72
C ASP A 62 -18.01 -8.55 -18.51
N ARG A 63 -17.14 -9.09 -19.36
CA ARG A 63 -15.74 -8.67 -19.43
C ARG A 63 -15.61 -7.48 -20.35
N HIS A 64 -15.10 -6.38 -19.82
CA HIS A 64 -14.70 -5.25 -20.63
C HIS A 64 -13.27 -5.45 -21.14
N PRO A 65 -12.99 -5.11 -22.41
CA PRO A 65 -11.63 -5.16 -22.94
C PRO A 65 -10.72 -4.23 -22.14
N MET A 66 -9.57 -4.76 -21.73
CA MET A 66 -8.51 -4.01 -21.06
C MET A 66 -7.50 -3.56 -22.11
N ASN A 67 -7.39 -2.25 -22.32
CA ASN A 67 -6.43 -1.67 -23.27
C ASN A 67 -5.14 -1.18 -22.57
N THR A 68 -5.09 -1.28 -21.24
CA THR A 68 -3.98 -0.82 -20.42
C THR A 68 -3.46 -1.94 -19.52
N THR A 69 -2.24 -1.76 -19.02
CA THR A 69 -1.68 -2.55 -17.91
C THR A 69 -2.47 -2.33 -16.62
N GLN A 70 -2.24 -3.19 -15.62
CA GLN A 70 -2.74 -2.99 -14.27
C GLN A 70 -1.96 -1.89 -13.55
N PHE A 71 -2.51 -1.44 -12.42
CA PHE A 71 -1.74 -0.68 -11.44
C PHE A 71 -0.73 -1.61 -10.75
N TYR A 72 0.54 -1.25 -10.88
CA TYR A 72 1.68 -1.91 -10.26
C TYR A 72 2.30 -1.03 -9.17
N VAL A 73 1.44 -0.49 -8.30
CA VAL A 73 1.83 0.36 -7.17
C VAL A 73 1.58 -0.33 -5.83
N TYR A 74 2.59 -0.34 -4.97
CA TYR A 74 2.54 -0.95 -3.64
C TYR A 74 1.54 -0.19 -2.76
N ARG A 75 0.72 -0.93 -2.02
CA ARG A 75 -0.42 -0.41 -1.24
C ARG A 75 -1.42 0.43 -2.04
N GLY A 76 -1.38 0.38 -3.37
CA GLY A 76 -2.18 1.25 -4.24
C GLY A 76 -1.67 2.69 -4.31
N MET A 77 -0.44 2.97 -3.87
CA MET A 77 0.06 4.33 -3.63
C MET A 77 1.46 4.62 -4.18
N VAL A 78 2.44 3.71 -4.05
CA VAL A 78 3.86 4.02 -4.34
C VAL A 78 4.46 3.08 -5.38
N SER A 79 5.41 3.58 -6.17
CA SER A 79 6.15 2.75 -7.13
C SER A 79 7.17 1.88 -6.37
N PRO A 80 7.23 0.55 -6.63
CA PRO A 80 8.26 -0.32 -6.06
C PRO A 80 9.68 0.14 -6.40
N GLN A 81 9.92 0.62 -7.61
CA GLN A 81 11.24 1.06 -8.07
C GLN A 81 11.68 2.30 -7.28
N GLU A 82 10.80 3.29 -7.20
CA GLU A 82 11.06 4.56 -6.50
C GLU A 82 11.28 4.35 -4.99
N ALA A 83 10.50 3.46 -4.38
CA ALA A 83 10.67 3.05 -2.99
C ALA A 83 11.96 2.27 -2.75
N GLY A 84 12.35 1.40 -3.69
CA GLY A 84 13.57 0.58 -3.59
C GLY A 84 14.86 1.38 -3.68
N GLU A 85 14.84 2.48 -4.43
CA GLU A 85 15.97 3.43 -4.54
C GLU A 85 16.05 4.40 -3.34
N GLY A 86 15.07 4.34 -2.42
CA GLY A 86 14.98 5.26 -1.28
C GLY A 86 14.61 6.68 -1.67
N GLY A 87 13.98 6.88 -2.84
CA GLY A 87 13.62 8.19 -3.34
C GLY A 87 12.54 8.86 -2.49
N ASN A 88 11.55 8.07 -2.04
CA ASN A 88 10.42 8.50 -1.21
C ASN A 88 9.81 9.86 -1.63
N SER A 89 9.73 10.11 -2.94
CA SER A 89 9.52 11.44 -3.53
C SER A 89 8.13 11.65 -4.11
N ILE A 90 7.40 10.56 -4.38
CA ILE A 90 6.09 10.62 -5.02
C ILE A 90 5.13 9.57 -4.46
N VAL A 91 3.85 9.96 -4.32
CA VAL A 91 2.76 9.07 -3.90
C VAL A 91 1.51 9.37 -4.72
N PHE A 92 0.79 8.32 -5.12
CA PHE A 92 -0.49 8.41 -5.83
C PHE A 92 -1.65 8.10 -4.90
N LEU A 93 -2.51 9.10 -4.67
CA LEU A 93 -3.69 8.95 -3.82
C LEU A 93 -4.98 8.87 -4.65
N GLY A 94 -6.04 8.34 -4.04
CA GLY A 94 -7.38 8.33 -4.64
C GLY A 94 -7.64 7.28 -5.72
N GLN A 95 -6.67 6.40 -6.00
CA GLN A 95 -6.82 5.33 -7.00
C GLN A 95 -7.64 4.13 -6.49
N VAL A 96 -7.74 3.99 -5.18
CA VAL A 96 -8.45 2.89 -4.52
C VAL A 96 -9.96 3.13 -4.52
N GLY A 97 -10.71 2.26 -5.19
CA GLY A 97 -12.16 2.25 -5.19
C GLY A 97 -12.73 1.53 -3.96
N ALA A 98 -13.46 2.28 -3.12
CA ALA A 98 -14.03 1.80 -1.87
C ALA A 98 -15.25 2.66 -1.44
N ALA A 99 -16.17 2.07 -0.66
CA ALA A 99 -17.36 2.67 -0.09
C ALA A 99 -17.05 3.73 0.98
N GLN A 100 -16.10 3.49 1.90
CA GLN A 100 -15.69 4.47 2.92
C GLN A 100 -14.53 5.36 2.45
N SER A 101 -14.73 6.12 1.38
CA SER A 101 -13.66 6.89 0.74
C SER A 101 -12.98 7.92 1.67
N PHE A 102 -13.72 8.55 2.60
CA PHE A 102 -13.15 9.52 3.55
C PHE A 102 -12.17 8.88 4.54
N GLN A 103 -12.54 7.73 5.11
CA GLN A 103 -11.68 7.00 6.05
C GLN A 103 -10.40 6.52 5.37
N ILE A 104 -10.53 6.01 4.14
CA ILE A 104 -9.38 5.58 3.33
C ILE A 104 -8.51 6.78 2.99
N ALA A 105 -9.09 7.91 2.59
CA ALA A 105 -8.32 9.12 2.29
C ALA A 105 -7.54 9.62 3.53
N GLU A 106 -8.14 9.63 4.71
CA GLU A 106 -7.45 10.00 5.95
C GLU A 106 -6.28 9.05 6.25
N THR A 107 -6.53 7.74 6.19
CA THR A 107 -5.51 6.73 6.49
C THR A 107 -4.38 6.75 5.46
N GLN A 108 -4.71 6.84 4.17
CA GLN A 108 -3.74 6.97 3.09
C GLN A 108 -2.92 8.25 3.21
N SER A 109 -3.52 9.36 3.65
CA SER A 109 -2.78 10.62 3.83
C SER A 109 -1.73 10.52 4.94
N ILE A 110 -2.05 9.84 6.05
CA ILE A 110 -1.08 9.59 7.13
C ILE A 110 0.02 8.66 6.64
N TRP A 111 -0.35 7.56 5.95
CA TRP A 111 0.60 6.61 5.38
C TRP A 111 1.53 7.28 4.34
N ALA A 112 0.97 8.10 3.44
CA ALA A 112 1.71 8.82 2.41
C ALA A 112 2.68 9.83 3.03
N ALA A 113 2.27 10.58 4.05
CA ALA A 113 3.16 11.49 4.77
C ALA A 113 4.30 10.72 5.44
N ALA A 114 4.00 9.58 6.09
CA ALA A 114 5.02 8.74 6.69
C ALA A 114 6.01 8.19 5.65
N TYR A 115 5.52 7.79 4.46
CA TYR A 115 6.36 7.36 3.35
C TYR A 115 7.29 8.47 2.87
N LEU A 116 6.74 9.64 2.54
CA LEU A 116 7.50 10.79 2.01
C LEU A 116 8.55 11.31 3.00
N MET A 117 8.32 11.13 4.29
CA MET A 117 9.28 11.50 5.34
C MET A 117 10.32 10.40 5.64
N GLY A 118 10.31 9.27 4.92
CA GLY A 118 11.19 8.13 5.19
C GLY A 118 10.93 7.45 6.54
N LYS A 119 9.73 7.63 7.12
CA LYS A 119 9.35 7.12 8.45
C LYS A 119 8.66 5.75 8.40
N LEU A 120 8.58 5.13 7.22
CA LEU A 120 8.08 3.77 7.03
C LEU A 120 9.22 2.79 6.79
N LYS A 121 9.10 1.61 7.38
CA LYS A 121 9.95 0.47 7.02
C LYS A 121 9.41 -0.16 5.75
N MET A 122 10.04 0.14 4.62
CA MET A 122 9.66 -0.42 3.33
C MET A 122 10.22 -1.84 3.15
N PRO A 123 9.44 -2.78 2.59
CA PRO A 123 9.95 -4.09 2.19
C PRO A 123 10.80 -3.99 0.91
N SER A 124 11.42 -5.08 0.48
CA SER A 124 12.21 -5.10 -0.75
C SER A 124 11.33 -4.89 -2.00
N VAL A 125 11.95 -4.53 -3.13
CA VAL A 125 11.23 -4.36 -4.40
C VAL A 125 10.49 -5.64 -4.79
N GLU A 126 11.13 -6.80 -4.63
CA GLU A 126 10.57 -8.11 -4.94
C GLU A 126 9.37 -8.45 -4.04
N GLU A 127 9.45 -8.09 -2.75
CA GLU A 127 8.34 -8.26 -1.80
C GLU A 127 7.16 -7.35 -2.17
N MET A 128 7.42 -6.09 -2.54
CA MET A 128 6.39 -5.16 -3.03
C MET A 128 5.72 -5.68 -4.30
N GLU A 129 6.51 -6.14 -5.29
CA GLU A 129 5.99 -6.69 -6.55
C GLU A 129 5.14 -7.95 -6.31
N THR A 130 5.55 -8.80 -5.38
CA THR A 130 4.80 -10.00 -4.98
C THR A 130 3.46 -9.61 -4.31
N ASP A 131 3.46 -8.64 -3.39
CA ASP A 131 2.25 -8.12 -2.74
C ASP A 131 1.28 -7.50 -3.76
N ILE A 132 1.80 -6.74 -4.71
CA ILE A 132 1.04 -6.15 -5.82
C ILE A 132 0.38 -7.25 -6.64
N ALA A 133 1.14 -8.28 -7.06
CA ALA A 133 0.62 -9.38 -7.87
C ALA A 133 -0.49 -10.15 -7.14
N LEU A 134 -0.30 -10.44 -5.85
CA LEU A 134 -1.30 -11.08 -4.99
C LEU A 134 -2.57 -10.23 -4.86
N THR A 135 -2.41 -8.93 -4.63
CA THR A 135 -3.53 -8.00 -4.52
C THR A 135 -4.29 -7.89 -5.86
N ASN A 136 -3.58 -7.80 -6.99
CA ASN A 136 -4.17 -7.81 -8.32
C ASN A 136 -4.94 -9.10 -8.59
N ALA A 137 -4.36 -10.27 -8.33
CA ALA A 137 -5.01 -11.56 -8.51
C ALA A 137 -6.27 -11.69 -7.64
N TRP A 138 -6.19 -11.32 -6.36
CA TRP A 138 -7.34 -11.31 -5.45
C TRP A 138 -8.48 -10.44 -5.99
N ARG A 139 -8.15 -9.21 -6.41
CA ARG A 139 -9.16 -8.26 -6.90
C ARG A 139 -9.84 -8.72 -8.18
N ARG A 140 -9.08 -9.22 -9.15
CA ARG A 140 -9.63 -9.78 -10.40
C ARG A 140 -10.60 -10.93 -10.12
N ARG A 141 -10.25 -11.81 -9.18
CA ARG A 141 -11.09 -12.96 -8.81
C ARG A 141 -12.34 -12.56 -8.02
N ARG A 142 -12.23 -11.62 -7.09
CA ARG A 142 -13.31 -11.24 -6.17
C ARG A 142 -14.27 -10.20 -6.76
N TYR A 143 -13.75 -9.23 -7.51
CA TYR A 143 -14.50 -8.10 -8.05
C TYR A 143 -14.69 -8.16 -9.57
N LEU A 144 -14.20 -9.24 -10.22
CA LEU A 144 -14.38 -9.50 -11.65
C LEU A 144 -13.96 -8.28 -12.48
N SER A 145 -14.80 -7.82 -13.42
CA SER A 145 -14.45 -6.69 -14.30
C SER A 145 -14.07 -5.40 -13.53
N ALA A 146 -14.66 -5.15 -12.35
CA ALA A 146 -14.28 -3.99 -11.56
C ALA A 146 -12.85 -4.13 -10.97
N GLY A 147 -12.48 -5.34 -10.57
CA GLY A 147 -11.14 -5.66 -10.05
C GLY A 147 -10.07 -5.76 -11.13
N GLU A 148 -10.45 -6.02 -12.38
CA GLU A 148 -9.57 -5.98 -13.55
C GLU A 148 -9.28 -4.54 -14.00
N ARG A 149 -10.20 -3.59 -13.78
CA ARG A 149 -10.05 -2.22 -14.31
C ARG A 149 -9.34 -1.27 -13.36
N LYS A 150 -9.58 -1.42 -12.05
CA LYS A 150 -9.09 -0.47 -11.06
C LYS A 150 -8.78 -1.14 -9.71
N PRO A 151 -7.92 -0.52 -8.88
CA PRO A 151 -7.65 -0.95 -7.51
C PRO A 151 -8.93 -0.96 -6.64
N THR A 152 -9.73 -2.03 -6.68
CA THR A 152 -11.02 -2.12 -5.97
C THR A 152 -10.89 -2.85 -4.65
N PHE A 153 -11.44 -2.28 -3.57
CA PHE A 153 -11.44 -2.84 -2.21
C PHE A 153 -12.82 -2.78 -1.53
N MET A 154 -13.93 -2.67 -2.27
CA MET A 154 -15.27 -2.40 -1.69
C MET A 154 -15.74 -3.29 -0.53
N HIS A 155 -15.25 -4.54 -0.45
CA HIS A 155 -15.61 -5.46 0.64
C HIS A 155 -14.42 -5.84 1.53
N ASP A 156 -13.25 -5.24 1.29
CA ASP A 156 -11.99 -5.55 1.99
C ASP A 156 -11.36 -4.29 2.61
N GLU A 157 -12.13 -3.21 2.73
CA GLU A 157 -11.70 -1.89 3.22
C GLU A 157 -11.13 -1.97 4.63
N LEU A 158 -11.79 -2.73 5.52
CA LEU A 158 -11.33 -2.95 6.89
C LEU A 158 -9.96 -3.62 6.91
N ALA A 159 -9.73 -4.61 6.04
CA ALA A 159 -8.45 -5.30 5.93
C ALA A 159 -7.38 -4.37 5.34
N TYR A 160 -7.74 -3.59 4.32
CA TYR A 160 -6.86 -2.59 3.71
C TYR A 160 -6.40 -1.52 4.71
N VAL A 161 -7.33 -0.92 5.45
CA VAL A 161 -7.02 0.05 6.51
C VAL A 161 -6.17 -0.60 7.59
N SER A 162 -6.54 -1.80 8.07
CA SER A 162 -5.76 -2.51 9.09
C SER A 162 -4.31 -2.77 8.65
N MET A 163 -4.10 -3.08 7.37
CA MET A 163 -2.78 -3.25 6.77
C MET A 163 -1.98 -1.93 6.81
N LEU A 164 -2.56 -0.81 6.38
CA LEU A 164 -1.88 0.49 6.45
C LEU A 164 -1.55 0.92 7.89
N LEU A 165 -2.44 0.63 8.85
CA LEU A 165 -2.19 0.92 10.28
C LEU A 165 -1.03 0.10 10.84
N ARG A 166 -0.87 -1.16 10.38
CA ARG A 166 0.28 -1.99 10.74
C ARG A 166 1.57 -1.45 10.15
N ASP A 167 1.55 -1.03 8.89
CA ASP A 167 2.72 -0.39 8.25
C ASP A 167 3.13 0.87 9.03
N LEU A 168 2.15 1.65 9.51
CA LEU A 168 2.36 2.83 10.35
C LEU A 168 2.84 2.50 11.77
N GLY A 169 2.79 1.24 12.20
CA GLY A 169 3.14 0.82 13.56
C GLY A 169 2.18 1.29 14.64
N ILE A 170 0.94 1.65 14.28
CA ILE A 170 -0.10 2.05 15.24
C ILE A 170 -1.16 0.96 15.41
N ASN A 171 -2.04 1.12 16.39
CA ASN A 171 -3.00 0.07 16.71
C ASN A 171 -4.00 -0.15 15.57
N TYR A 172 -3.92 -1.32 14.92
CA TYR A 172 -4.86 -1.73 13.88
C TYR A 172 -6.16 -2.34 14.44
N LYS A 173 -6.18 -2.78 15.71
CA LYS A 173 -7.36 -3.32 16.40
C LYS A 173 -8.11 -2.20 17.11
N ARG A 174 -9.05 -1.57 16.39
CA ARG A 174 -9.65 -0.29 16.84
C ARG A 174 -10.74 -0.44 17.91
N LYS A 175 -11.12 -1.65 18.29
CA LYS A 175 -12.09 -1.93 19.38
C LYS A 175 -11.43 -2.32 20.70
N GLY A 176 -10.10 -2.27 20.78
CA GLY A 176 -9.36 -2.61 21.99
C GLY A 176 -9.19 -4.11 22.22
N GLY A 177 -9.37 -4.94 21.19
CA GLY A 177 -9.18 -6.39 21.28
C GLY A 177 -10.40 -7.19 21.76
N GLY A 178 -10.20 -8.51 21.91
CA GLY A 178 -11.18 -9.43 22.48
C GLY A 178 -12.44 -9.64 21.63
N LEU A 179 -13.57 -9.89 22.29
CA LEU A 179 -14.86 -10.19 21.63
C LEU A 179 -15.41 -9.02 20.82
N LYS A 180 -15.10 -7.77 21.18
CA LYS A 180 -15.56 -6.60 20.41
C LYS A 180 -14.99 -6.59 19.00
N GLU A 181 -13.76 -7.06 18.81
CA GLU A 181 -13.14 -7.19 17.48
C GLU A 181 -13.84 -8.22 16.59
N LEU A 182 -14.49 -9.22 17.18
CA LEU A 182 -15.12 -10.32 16.45
C LEU A 182 -16.60 -10.05 16.17
N PHE A 183 -17.30 -9.40 17.10
CA PHE A 183 -18.77 -9.30 17.07
C PHE A 183 -19.31 -7.88 16.89
N GLN A 184 -18.50 -6.83 17.11
CA GLN A 184 -18.96 -5.45 16.96
C GLN A 184 -18.60 -4.89 15.57
N PRO A 185 -19.55 -4.27 14.85
CA PRO A 185 -19.23 -3.62 13.59
C PRO A 185 -18.26 -2.46 13.79
N TYR A 186 -17.33 -2.34 12.84
CA TYR A 186 -16.43 -1.19 12.71
C TYR A 186 -17.19 0.02 12.17
N CYS A 187 -16.84 1.20 12.67
CA CYS A 187 -17.38 2.48 12.23
C CYS A 187 -16.29 3.56 12.23
N ASN A 188 -16.53 4.67 11.54
CA ASN A 188 -15.55 5.76 11.43
C ASN A 188 -15.10 6.32 12.78
N LYS A 189 -15.93 6.23 13.84
CA LYS A 189 -15.58 6.69 15.19
C LYS A 189 -14.44 5.89 15.82
N ASP A 190 -14.26 4.62 15.44
CA ASP A 190 -13.21 3.74 15.97
C ASP A 190 -11.81 4.19 15.51
N TYR A 191 -11.75 4.94 14.42
CA TYR A 191 -10.53 5.47 13.81
C TYR A 191 -10.20 6.88 14.29
N ARG A 192 -10.97 7.45 15.24
CA ARG A 192 -10.68 8.77 15.79
C ARG A 192 -9.31 8.78 16.46
N GLY A 193 -8.53 9.83 16.20
CA GLY A 193 -7.26 10.07 16.89
C GLY A 193 -6.05 9.36 16.27
N MET A 194 -6.18 8.75 15.09
CA MET A 194 -5.09 8.03 14.42
C MET A 194 -3.86 8.91 14.16
N LEU A 195 -4.09 10.16 13.72
CA LEU A 195 -3.00 11.09 13.45
C LEU A 195 -2.24 11.43 14.74
N GLU A 196 -2.94 11.71 15.82
CA GLU A 196 -2.34 12.00 17.13
C GLU A 196 -1.61 10.78 17.69
N GLU A 197 -2.18 9.58 17.53
CA GLU A 197 -1.54 8.31 17.90
C GLU A 197 -0.22 8.13 17.16
N TRP A 198 -0.22 8.30 15.83
CA TRP A 198 0.99 8.20 15.02
C TRP A 198 2.03 9.27 15.39
N ARG A 199 1.62 10.53 15.58
CA ARG A 199 2.52 11.62 16.00
C ARG A 199 3.17 11.34 17.36
N ARG A 200 2.43 10.80 18.33
CA ARG A 200 3.00 10.42 19.64
C ARG A 200 4.03 9.32 19.49
N MET A 201 3.74 8.30 18.69
CA MET A 201 4.67 7.20 18.42
C MET A 201 5.97 7.71 17.76
N GLN A 202 5.87 8.61 16.78
CA GLN A 202 7.05 9.20 16.13
C GLN A 202 7.91 10.02 17.10
N LYS A 203 7.28 10.85 17.96
CA LYS A 203 8.01 11.60 19.00
C LYS A 203 8.75 10.69 19.97
N GLY A 204 8.13 9.56 20.35
CA GLY A 204 8.78 8.56 21.21
C GLY A 204 10.04 7.98 20.57
N LYS A 205 9.96 7.57 19.29
CA LYS A 205 11.11 7.08 18.53
C LYS A 205 12.24 8.11 18.43
N GLU A 206 11.90 9.37 18.17
CA GLU A 206 12.90 10.45 18.08
C GLU A 206 13.59 10.70 19.43
N GLN A 207 12.87 10.58 20.55
CA GLN A 207 13.46 10.66 21.89
C GLN A 207 14.38 9.48 22.19
N GLU A 208 13.95 8.25 21.88
CA GLU A 208 14.75 7.03 22.04
C GLU A 208 16.04 7.07 21.21
N GLU A 209 15.97 7.57 19.96
CA GLU A 209 17.14 7.75 19.10
C GLU A 209 18.13 8.80 19.66
N MET A 210 17.62 9.89 20.25
CA MET A 210 18.46 10.90 20.91
C MET A 210 19.16 10.36 22.16
N GLU A 211 18.44 9.60 22.98
CA GLU A 211 18.98 8.98 24.20
C GLU A 211 20.07 7.95 23.87
N GLN A 212 19.82 7.08 22.88
CA GLN A 212 20.80 6.10 22.42
C GLN A 212 22.04 6.76 21.79
N GLY A 213 21.87 7.85 21.03
CA GLY A 213 22.98 8.62 20.47
C GLY A 213 23.83 9.31 21.54
N TYR A 214 23.21 9.77 22.63
CA TYR A 214 23.92 10.35 23.78
C TYR A 214 24.73 9.30 24.54
N GLU A 215 24.16 8.12 24.80
CA GLU A 215 24.86 7.02 25.48
C GLU A 215 26.00 6.41 24.65
N ALA A 216 25.88 6.39 23.31
CA ALA A 216 26.91 5.88 22.40
C ALA A 216 28.09 6.87 22.17
N SER A 217 27.98 8.11 22.66
CA SER A 217 29.05 9.10 22.55
C SER A 217 30.15 8.84 23.59
N PRO A 218 31.45 8.80 23.21
CA PRO A 218 32.52 8.53 24.18
C PRO A 218 32.59 9.72 25.16
N THR A 219 32.14 9.51 26.38
CA THR A 219 32.30 10.51 27.46
C THR A 219 33.79 10.77 27.65
N PHE A 220 34.22 12.02 27.41
CA PHE A 220 35.58 12.48 27.63
C PHE A 220 35.96 12.24 29.10
N SER A 221 36.73 11.18 29.35
CA SER A 221 37.27 10.87 30.67
C SER A 221 38.28 11.95 31.04
N SER A 222 37.85 12.89 31.87
CA SER A 222 38.73 13.91 32.44
C SER A 222 39.63 13.23 33.49
N ARG A 223 40.74 12.63 33.05
CA ARG A 223 41.81 12.24 33.96
C ARG A 223 42.61 13.47 34.37
N THR A 224 42.27 13.96 35.56
CA THR A 224 43.15 14.49 36.62
C THR A 224 44.53 14.98 36.17
N ALA A 225 44.71 16.30 36.10
CA ALA A 225 46.01 16.92 36.31
C ALA A 225 46.22 17.04 37.82
N VAL A 226 47.12 16.22 38.38
CA VAL A 226 47.66 16.41 39.72
C VAL A 226 48.83 17.40 39.60
N VAL A 227 48.80 18.43 40.44
CA VAL A 227 49.81 19.50 40.61
C VAL A 227 51.09 18.92 41.19
#